data_AF-A0A6C0J1J7-F1
#
_entry.id   AF-A0A6C0J1J7-F1
#
_cell.length_a   1.000
_cell.length_b   1.000
_cell.length_c   1.000
_cell.angle_alpha   90.00
_cell.angle_beta   90.00
_cell.angle_gamma   90.00
#
_symmetry.space_group_name_H-M   'P 1'
#
loop_
_entity.id
_entity.type
_entity.pdbx_description
1 polymer ?
#
loop_
_entity_poly.entity_id
_entity_poly.type
_entity_poly.pdbx_seq_one_letter_code
_entity_poly.pdbx_strand_id
1 'polypeptide(L)'
;MSLSIRRIDYLCYELLNKDPSFIRCIQFPIDEMCIYAIGLKPLTLRFIENPSQEMCDLAVALDPVAIRFVPRDKQTYEMCVNAVRERPFVLQYIHDVTTELIDISKKELLQSKLNTLFFIDR
;
A
#
# COMPACT_ATOMS: atom_id res chain seq x y z
N MET A 1 -32.12 3.61 -9.75
CA MET A 1 -31.36 4.28 -8.65
C MET A 1 -31.59 5.78 -8.75
N SER A 2 -31.96 6.46 -7.65
CA SER A 2 -32.40 7.86 -7.65
C SER A 2 -31.23 8.86 -7.79
N LEU A 3 -31.52 10.05 -8.34
CA LEU A 3 -30.58 11.18 -8.49
C LEU A 3 -29.86 11.57 -7.19
N SER A 4 -30.50 11.33 -6.05
CA SER A 4 -29.98 11.61 -4.71
C SER A 4 -28.73 10.78 -4.37
N ILE A 5 -28.69 9.52 -4.80
CA ILE A 5 -27.56 8.61 -4.52
C ILE A 5 -26.33 9.04 -5.32
N ARG A 6 -26.48 9.33 -6.62
CA ARG A 6 -25.39 9.79 -7.49
C ARG A 6 -24.73 11.09 -7.02
N ARG A 7 -25.48 11.96 -6.34
CA ARG A 7 -24.96 13.25 -5.84
C ARG A 7 -24.08 13.09 -4.61
N ILE A 8 -24.36 12.09 -3.76
CA ILE A 8 -23.55 11.79 -2.57
C ILE A 8 -22.22 11.18 -3.01
N ASP A 9 -22.24 10.24 -3.96
CA ASP A 9 -21.03 9.62 -4.51
C ASP A 9 -20.08 10.67 -5.08
N TYR A 10 -20.61 11.60 -5.89
CA TYR A 10 -19.82 12.71 -6.46
C TYR A 10 -19.14 13.56 -5.38
N LEU A 11 -19.87 13.95 -4.33
CA LEU A 11 -19.31 14.71 -3.22
C LEU A 11 -18.21 13.93 -2.50
N CYS A 12 -18.40 12.63 -2.28
CA CYS A 12 -17.37 11.79 -1.68
C CYS A 12 -16.10 11.72 -2.54
N TYR A 13 -16.20 11.60 -3.86
CA TYR A 13 -15.04 11.65 -4.75
C TYR A 13 -14.34 13.02 -4.72
N GLU A 14 -15.08 14.13 -4.67
CA GLU A 14 -14.48 15.47 -4.48
C GLU A 14 -13.72 15.57 -3.15
N LEU A 15 -14.27 15.00 -2.07
CA LEU A 15 -13.62 15.00 -0.76
C LEU A 15 -12.38 14.09 -0.73
N LEU A 16 -12.44 12.92 -1.36
CA LEU A 16 -11.28 12.03 -1.52
C LEU A 16 -10.16 12.70 -2.31
N ASN A 17 -10.48 13.48 -3.35
CA ASN A 17 -9.48 14.26 -4.09
C ASN A 17 -8.75 15.30 -3.23
N LYS A 18 -9.43 15.87 -2.22
CA LYS A 18 -8.83 16.84 -1.30
C LYS A 18 -8.03 16.16 -0.19
N ASP A 19 -8.58 15.09 0.38
CA ASP A 19 -7.92 14.25 1.37
C ASP A 19 -8.37 12.80 1.22
N PRO A 20 -7.52 11.90 0.68
CA PRO A 20 -7.84 10.48 0.55
C PRO A 20 -8.15 9.81 1.88
N SER A 21 -7.65 10.36 3.00
CA SER A 21 -7.95 9.86 4.35
C SER A 21 -9.42 10.04 4.73
N PHE A 22 -10.19 10.84 3.98
CA PHE A 22 -11.63 10.99 4.14
C PHE A 22 -12.38 9.66 3.99
N ILE A 23 -11.79 8.65 3.34
CA ILE A 23 -12.37 7.30 3.26
C ILE A 23 -12.78 6.75 4.63
N ARG A 24 -12.05 7.10 5.71
CA ARG A 24 -12.36 6.71 7.09
C ARG A 24 -13.69 7.24 7.63
N CYS A 25 -14.22 8.29 7.00
CA CYS A 25 -15.46 8.97 7.39
C CYS A 25 -16.66 8.47 6.57
N ILE A 26 -16.45 7.62 5.56
CA ILE A 26 -17.51 7.04 4.75
C ILE A 26 -17.96 5.76 5.44
N GLN A 27 -19.23 5.70 5.86
CA GLN A 27 -19.75 4.57 6.65
C GLN A 27 -19.76 3.26 5.85
N PHE A 28 -20.07 3.33 4.55
CA PHE A 28 -20.15 2.18 3.66
C PHE A 28 -19.50 2.52 2.32
N PRO A 29 -18.15 2.60 2.26
CA PRO A 29 -17.47 2.87 1.01
C PRO A 29 -17.61 1.66 0.08
N ILE A 30 -17.95 1.91 -1.18
CA ILE A 30 -17.91 0.87 -2.21
C ILE A 30 -16.47 0.61 -2.65
N ASP A 31 -16.20 -0.56 -3.20
CA ASP A 31 -14.85 -0.99 -3.58
C ASP A 31 -14.16 0.00 -4.53
N GLU A 32 -14.90 0.58 -5.48
CA GLU A 32 -14.36 1.58 -6.40
C GLU A 32 -13.86 2.85 -5.69
N MET A 33 -14.50 3.25 -4.59
CA MET A 33 -14.06 4.40 -3.79
C MET A 33 -12.81 4.07 -2.97
N CYS A 34 -12.75 2.86 -2.42
CA CYS A 34 -11.59 2.34 -1.71
C CYS A 34 -10.36 2.28 -2.65
N ILE A 35 -10.53 1.70 -3.84
CA ILE A 35 -9.49 1.63 -4.87
C ILE A 35 -9.07 3.03 -5.31
N TYR A 36 -10.03 3.95 -5.50
CA TYR A 36 -9.73 5.35 -5.83
C TYR A 36 -8.89 6.03 -4.75
N ALA A 37 -9.27 5.88 -3.48
CA ALA A 37 -8.53 6.45 -2.34
C ALA A 37 -7.11 5.87 -2.22
N ILE A 38 -6.94 4.56 -2.42
CA ILE A 38 -5.63 3.89 -2.46
C ILE A 38 -4.78 4.44 -3.60
N GLY A 39 -5.37 4.60 -4.79
CA GLY A 39 -4.71 5.17 -5.96
C GLY A 39 -4.19 6.60 -5.73
N LEU A 40 -4.93 7.42 -4.95
CA LEU A 40 -4.48 8.75 -4.56
C LEU A 40 -3.42 8.73 -3.45
N LYS A 41 -3.57 7.83 -2.47
CA LYS A 41 -2.63 7.68 -1.34
C LYS A 41 -2.67 6.23 -0.84
N PRO A 42 -1.64 5.41 -1.14
CA PRO A 42 -1.69 3.96 -0.87
C PRO A 42 -1.90 3.60 0.60
N LEU A 43 -1.35 4.42 1.50
CA LEU A 43 -1.45 4.21 2.95
C LEU A 43 -2.87 4.41 3.51
N THR A 44 -3.84 4.83 2.70
CA THR A 44 -5.27 4.84 3.06
C THR A 44 -5.84 3.45 3.27
N LEU A 45 -5.15 2.40 2.78
CA LEU A 45 -5.46 1.00 3.09
C LEU A 45 -5.71 0.77 4.60
N ARG A 46 -5.01 1.52 5.47
CA ARG A 46 -5.16 1.47 6.93
C ARG A 46 -6.58 1.79 7.45
N PHE A 47 -7.39 2.46 6.64
CA PHE A 47 -8.74 2.91 6.99
C PHE A 47 -9.83 2.03 6.39
N ILE A 48 -9.47 1.05 5.55
CA ILE A 48 -10.42 0.14 4.91
C ILE A 48 -10.55 -1.09 5.78
N GLU A 49 -11.78 -1.36 6.21
CA GLU A 49 -12.11 -2.59 6.92
C GLU A 49 -12.18 -3.76 5.93
N ASN A 50 -11.51 -4.87 6.24
CA ASN A 50 -11.49 -6.08 5.40
C ASN A 50 -11.15 -5.81 3.92
N PRO A 51 -9.99 -5.18 3.60
CA PRO A 51 -9.63 -4.86 2.22
C PRO A 51 -9.58 -6.13 1.35
N SER A 52 -9.97 -6.02 0.09
CA SER A 52 -9.84 -7.12 -0.87
C SER A 52 -8.37 -7.40 -1.21
N GLN A 53 -8.07 -8.56 -1.81
CA GLN A 53 -6.70 -8.85 -2.27
C GLN A 53 -6.21 -7.81 -3.28
N GLU A 54 -7.08 -7.39 -4.21
CA GLU A 54 -6.79 -6.36 -5.20
C GLU A 54 -6.41 -5.01 -4.55
N MET A 55 -7.12 -4.60 -3.50
CA MET A 55 -6.79 -3.38 -2.74
C MET A 55 -5.41 -3.49 -2.08
N CYS A 56 -5.08 -4.66 -1.52
CA CYS A 56 -3.77 -4.91 -0.92
C CYS A 56 -2.64 -4.89 -1.95
N ASP A 57 -2.83 -5.58 -3.08
CA ASP A 57 -1.85 -5.65 -4.17
C ASP A 57 -1.59 -4.26 -4.75
N LEU A 58 -2.66 -3.49 -5.03
CA LEU A 58 -2.55 -2.12 -5.53
C LEU A 58 -1.80 -1.22 -4.55
N ALA A 59 -2.15 -1.27 -3.26
CA ALA A 59 -1.52 -0.42 -2.27
C ALA A 59 -0.01 -0.71 -2.14
N VAL A 60 0.38 -1.99 -2.12
CA VAL A 60 1.78 -2.40 -2.01
C VAL A 60 2.57 -2.12 -3.29
N ALA A 61 1.95 -2.28 -4.45
CA ALA A 61 2.56 -1.92 -5.73
C ALA A 61 2.83 -0.41 -5.87
N LEU A 62 1.98 0.44 -5.27
CA LEU A 62 2.16 1.89 -5.28
C LEU A 62 3.10 2.39 -4.18
N ASP A 63 3.09 1.77 -3.01
CA ASP A 63 4.00 2.05 -1.91
C ASP A 63 4.25 0.78 -1.07
N PRO A 64 5.45 0.17 -1.13
CA PRO A 64 5.77 -1.02 -0.35
C PRO A 64 5.52 -0.90 1.16
N VAL A 65 5.51 0.32 1.71
CA VAL A 65 5.22 0.55 3.14
C VAL A 65 3.77 0.19 3.48
N ALA A 66 2.87 0.20 2.49
CA ALA A 66 1.47 -0.19 2.67
C ALA A 66 1.32 -1.64 3.15
N ILE A 67 2.33 -2.51 2.97
CA ILE A 67 2.31 -3.90 3.44
C ILE A 67 2.08 -4.01 4.95
N ARG A 68 2.42 -2.96 5.71
CA ARG A 68 2.11 -2.81 7.15
C ARG A 68 0.61 -2.89 7.47
N PHE A 69 -0.24 -2.53 6.53
CA PHE A 69 -1.70 -2.49 6.69
C PHE A 69 -2.40 -3.63 5.94
N VAL A 70 -1.65 -4.53 5.29
CA VAL A 70 -2.21 -5.72 4.65
C VAL A 70 -2.50 -6.77 5.73
N PRO A 71 -3.73 -7.33 5.78
CA PRO A 71 -4.04 -8.43 6.67
C PRO A 71 -3.12 -9.64 6.46
N ARG A 72 -2.80 -10.37 7.52
CA ARG A 72 -1.86 -11.52 7.46
C ARG A 72 -2.25 -12.54 6.39
N ASP A 73 -3.53 -12.85 6.27
CA ASP A 73 -4.10 -13.79 5.30
C ASP A 73 -4.03 -13.30 3.84
N LYS A 74 -3.72 -12.01 3.62
CA LYS A 74 -3.60 -11.37 2.29
C LYS A 74 -2.16 -11.01 1.90
N GLN A 75 -1.19 -11.24 2.79
CA GLN A 75 0.22 -11.12 2.43
C GLN A 75 0.64 -12.33 1.60
N THR A 76 0.75 -12.16 0.28
CA THR A 76 1.28 -13.21 -0.60
C THR A 76 2.80 -13.20 -0.59
N TYR A 77 3.40 -14.36 -0.85
CA TYR A 77 4.86 -14.47 -0.94
C TYR A 77 5.45 -13.51 -1.98
N GLU A 78 4.81 -13.41 -3.15
CA GLU A 78 5.23 -12.52 -4.23
C GLU A 78 5.15 -11.04 -3.84
N MET A 79 4.06 -10.63 -3.19
CA MET A 79 3.91 -9.27 -2.64
C MET A 79 5.04 -8.94 -1.66
N CYS A 80 5.34 -9.85 -0.73
CA CYS A 80 6.42 -9.71 0.24
C CYS A 80 7.79 -9.57 -0.42
N VAL A 81 8.10 -10.43 -1.40
CA VAL A 81 9.36 -10.39 -2.15
C VAL A 81 9.51 -9.07 -2.90
N ASN A 82 8.48 -8.64 -3.62
CA ASN A 82 8.52 -7.39 -4.39
C ASN A 82 8.67 -6.17 -3.47
N ALA A 83 7.94 -6.13 -2.35
CA ALA A 83 8.02 -5.05 -1.38
C ALA A 83 9.42 -4.93 -0.75
N VAL A 84 10.03 -6.07 -0.36
CA VAL A 84 11.38 -6.09 0.23
C VAL A 84 12.45 -5.72 -0.79
N ARG A 85 12.30 -6.13 -2.05
CA ARG A 85 13.24 -5.73 -3.12
C ARG A 85 13.28 -4.21 -3.30
N GLU A 86 12.13 -3.57 -3.29
CA GLU A 86 12.05 -2.12 -3.46
C GLU A 86 12.45 -1.36 -2.19
N ARG A 87 11.97 -1.80 -1.03
CA ARG A 87 12.21 -1.14 0.26
C ARG A 87 12.57 -2.16 1.34
N PRO A 88 13.85 -2.51 1.51
CA PRO A 88 14.27 -3.61 2.38
C PRO A 88 13.81 -3.51 3.83
N PHE A 89 13.59 -2.30 4.34
CA PHE A 89 13.13 -2.07 5.72
C PHE A 89 11.68 -2.52 5.97
N VAL A 90 10.87 -2.74 4.93
CA VAL A 90 9.47 -3.22 5.09
C VAL A 90 9.41 -4.68 5.54
N LEU A 91 10.55 -5.40 5.53
CA LEU A 91 10.68 -6.74 6.10
C LEU A 91 10.12 -6.83 7.53
N GLN A 92 10.24 -5.75 8.32
CA GLN A 92 9.71 -5.68 9.69
C GLN A 92 8.18 -5.77 9.78
N TYR A 93 7.46 -5.59 8.67
CA TYR A 93 6.00 -5.62 8.57
C TYR A 93 5.46 -6.92 7.96
N ILE A 94 6.34 -7.83 7.54
CA ILE A 94 5.96 -9.13 6.99
C ILE A 94 5.71 -10.09 8.15
N HIS A 95 4.58 -10.80 8.11
CA HIS A 95 4.22 -11.75 9.16
C HIS A 95 4.99 -13.07 9.06
N ASP A 96 5.10 -13.62 7.85
CA ASP A 96 5.74 -14.91 7.59
C ASP A 96 7.12 -14.71 6.94
N VAL A 97 8.08 -14.22 7.74
CA VAL A 97 9.45 -13.95 7.29
C VAL A 97 10.21 -15.25 7.04
N THR A 98 10.75 -15.40 5.83
CA THR A 98 11.61 -16.53 5.42
C THR A 98 13.08 -16.12 5.38
N THR A 99 13.99 -17.10 5.43
CA THR A 99 15.43 -16.87 5.24
C THR A 99 15.72 -16.19 3.89
N GLU A 100 14.98 -16.57 2.85
CA GLU A 100 15.11 -15.97 1.52
C GLU A 100 14.78 -14.46 1.53
N LEU A 101 13.70 -14.05 2.21
CA LEU A 101 13.35 -12.63 2.35
C LEU A 101 14.42 -11.84 3.11
N ILE A 102 15.05 -12.44 4.12
CA ILE A 102 16.17 -11.84 4.85
C ILE A 102 17.37 -11.63 3.93
N ASP A 103 17.70 -12.63 3.11
CA ASP A 103 18.84 -12.56 2.19
C ASP A 103 18.62 -11.54 1.08
N ILE A 104 17.39 -11.47 0.54
CA ILE A 104 16.98 -10.40 -0.40
C ILE A 104 17.16 -9.03 0.27
N SER A 105 16.61 -8.83 1.47
CA SER A 105 16.71 -7.56 2.20
C SER A 105 18.16 -7.12 2.41
N LYS A 106 19.04 -8.02 2.86
CA LYS A 106 20.48 -7.74 3.05
C LYS A 106 21.16 -7.35 1.75
N LYS A 107 20.89 -8.09 0.66
CA LYS A 107 21.48 -7.82 -0.66
C LYS A 107 21.13 -6.42 -1.14
N GLU A 108 19.85 -6.05 -1.06
CA GLU A 108 19.39 -4.74 -1.51
C GLU A 108 19.87 -3.59 -0.61
N LEU A 109 19.97 -3.81 0.71
CA LEU A 109 20.59 -2.84 1.62
C LEU A 109 22.07 -2.58 1.31
N LEU A 110 22.83 -3.64 1.00
CA LEU A 110 24.23 -3.52 0.58
C LEU A 110 24.33 -2.76 -0.74
N GLN A 111 23.47 -3.09 -1.72
CA GLN A 111 23.44 -2.40 -3.00
C GLN A 111 23.12 -0.91 -2.86
N SER A 112 22.13 -0.57 -2.02
CA SER A 112 21.79 0.83 -1.74
C SER A 112 22.96 1.58 -1.10
N LYS A 113 23.67 0.98 -0.13
CA LYS A 113 24.85 1.60 0.49
C LYS A 113 25.98 1.83 -0.50
N LEU A 114 26.27 0.85 -1.35
CA LEU A 114 27.27 0.97 -2.41
C LEU A 114 26.91 2.12 -3.35
N ASN A 115 25.66 2.18 -3.81
CA ASN A 115 25.19 3.28 -4.65
C ASN A 115 25.35 4.64 -3.96
N THR A 116 25.09 4.78 -2.66
CA THR A 116 25.34 6.07 -1.98
C THR A 116 26.83 6.42 -1.91
N LEU A 117 27.70 5.43 -1.68
CA LEU A 117 29.15 5.63 -1.60
C LEU A 117 29.78 6.07 -2.94
N PHE A 118 29.37 5.47 -4.06
CA PHE A 118 29.96 5.77 -5.38
C PHE A 118 29.49 7.08 -6.02
N PHE A 119 28.46 7.73 -5.47
CA PHE A 119 27.91 9.00 -5.98
C PHE A 119 28.44 10.23 -5.22
N ILE A 120 29.25 10.05 -4.17
CA ILE A 120 29.85 11.16 -3.40
C ILE A 120 31.23 11.55 -3.96
N ASP A 121 31.85 10.73 -4.83
CA ASP A 121 33.18 10.96 -5.42
C ASP A 121 33.16 11.55 -6.86
N ARG A 122 32.14 12.33 -7.25
CA ARG A 122 32.13 13.08 -8.53
C ARG A 122 31.71 14.54 -8.37
#